data_AF-A0A072R2A6-F1
#
_entry.id   AF-A0A072R2A6-F1
#
_cell.length_a   1.000
_cell.length_b   1.000
_cell.length_c   1.000
_cell.angle_alpha   90.00
_cell.angle_beta   90.00
_cell.angle_gamma   90.00
#
_symmetry.space_group_name_H-M   'P 1'
#
loop_
_entity.id
_entity.type
_entity.pdbx_description
1 polymer ?
#
loop_
_entity_poly.entity_id
_entity_poly.type
_entity_poly.pdbx_seq_one_letter_code
_entity_poly.pdbx_strand_id
1 'polypeptide(L)'
;MVEKVKCEKGAARRYPSYHFNWQNDLIFEQKTVLPGHTNGIAFEGLDVDNNVLLRRVYYSIGGGFAIAEDELGDLSCNTKLEISKVPYSFDPAGKMLLMAENSGLSIAAMKRIDEETKMDRVAFNTALDMMDCINRGLSREGKLLGGSIFQDALESCTISF
;
A
#
# COMPACT_ATOMS: atom_id res chain seq x y z
N MET A 1 -7.38 -11.79 15.61
CA MET A 1 -6.19 -10.91 15.49
C MET A 1 -6.31 -9.71 16.44
N VAL A 2 -7.39 -8.93 16.34
CA VAL A 2 -7.66 -7.76 17.20
C VAL A 2 -7.72 -8.12 18.70
N GLU A 3 -8.27 -9.28 19.06
CA GLU A 3 -8.31 -9.74 20.46
C GLU A 3 -6.94 -10.15 21.03
N LYS A 4 -6.01 -10.64 20.19
CA LYS A 4 -4.67 -11.04 20.65
C LYS A 4 -3.82 -9.84 21.05
N VAL A 5 -3.94 -8.72 20.33
CA VAL A 5 -3.21 -7.48 20.64
C VAL A 5 -3.89 -6.69 21.78
N LYS A 6 -5.16 -6.98 22.10
CA LYS A 6 -5.84 -6.38 23.28
C LYS A 6 -5.29 -6.88 24.62
N CYS A 7 -4.75 -8.10 24.69
CA CYS A 7 -4.25 -8.70 25.93
C CYS A 7 -2.76 -8.46 26.18
N GLU A 8 -1.96 -8.21 25.15
CA GLU A 8 -0.53 -7.95 25.29
C GLU A 8 -0.31 -6.45 25.39
N LYS A 9 0.09 -5.95 26.57
CA LYS A 9 0.65 -4.60 26.74
C LYS A 9 1.83 -4.48 25.78
N GLY A 10 1.60 -3.84 24.64
CA GLY A 10 2.37 -4.04 23.42
C GLY A 10 3.85 -3.67 23.58
N ALA A 11 4.71 -4.65 23.34
CA ALA A 11 6.09 -4.41 22.94
C ALA A 11 6.29 -5.13 21.61
N ALA A 12 6.69 -4.41 20.56
CA ALA A 12 7.42 -5.09 19.49
C ALA A 12 8.66 -5.71 20.13
N ARG A 13 8.97 -6.98 19.82
CA ARG A 13 9.97 -7.85 20.51
C ARG A 13 11.40 -7.26 20.67
N ARG A 14 11.66 -6.06 20.14
CA ARG A 14 12.94 -5.34 20.15
C ARG A 14 12.94 -4.04 20.97
N TYR A 15 11.83 -3.61 21.57
CA TYR A 15 11.72 -2.36 22.32
C TYR A 15 11.15 -2.57 23.73
N PRO A 16 11.46 -1.68 24.69
CA PRO A 16 10.82 -1.69 26.00
C PRO A 16 9.29 -1.65 25.88
N SER A 17 8.57 -2.31 26.79
CA SER A 17 7.11 -2.25 26.81
C SER A 17 6.63 -0.85 27.13
N TYR A 18 5.65 -0.38 26.37
CA TYR A 18 4.97 0.89 26.60
C TYR A 18 3.50 0.64 26.94
N HIS A 19 2.89 1.61 27.63
CA HIS A 19 1.46 1.58 27.88
C HIS A 19 0.74 1.91 26.56
N PHE A 20 -0.25 1.09 26.20
CA PHE A 20 -1.12 1.37 25.05
C PHE A 20 -2.57 1.09 25.43
N ASN A 21 -3.40 2.13 25.43
CA ASN A 21 -4.83 2.08 25.66
C ASN A 21 -5.57 2.33 24.34
N TRP A 22 -6.21 1.29 23.82
CA TRP A 22 -6.98 1.34 22.57
C TRP A 22 -8.01 2.47 22.47
N GLN A 23 -8.64 2.85 23.57
CA GLN A 23 -9.72 3.86 23.55
C GLN A 23 -9.16 5.28 23.40
N ASN A 24 -7.95 5.50 23.88
CA ASN A 24 -7.34 6.83 23.96
C ASN A 24 -6.22 7.01 22.94
N ASP A 25 -5.52 5.92 22.57
CA ASP A 25 -4.31 5.97 21.77
C ASP A 25 -4.56 5.59 20.30
N LEU A 26 -5.72 4.99 19.98
CA LEU A 26 -6.18 4.76 18.61
C LEU A 26 -7.43 5.57 18.31
N ILE A 27 -7.22 6.76 17.75
CA ILE A 27 -8.27 7.72 17.45
C ILE A 27 -8.62 7.66 15.96
N PHE A 28 -9.89 7.40 15.65
CA PHE A 28 -10.42 7.51 14.29
C PHE A 28 -11.02 8.90 14.10
N GLU A 29 -10.20 9.86 13.71
CA GLU A 29 -10.63 11.23 13.44
C GLU A 29 -11.25 11.31 12.03
N GLN A 30 -12.58 11.39 11.97
CA GLN A 30 -13.33 11.39 10.70
C GLN A 30 -13.69 12.81 10.22
N LYS A 31 -13.63 13.82 11.09
CA LYS A 31 -14.09 15.18 10.77
C LYS A 31 -12.96 16.06 10.25
N THR A 32 -11.73 15.76 10.66
CA THR A 32 -10.56 16.55 10.30
C THR A 32 -9.72 15.80 9.27
N VAL A 33 -9.45 16.45 8.15
CA VAL A 33 -8.56 15.92 7.11
C VAL A 33 -7.20 16.57 7.29
N LEU A 34 -6.15 15.75 7.30
CA LEU A 34 -4.77 16.25 7.30
C LEU A 34 -4.48 16.92 5.95
N PRO A 35 -3.71 18.02 5.92
CA PRO A 35 -3.62 18.90 4.76
C PRO A 35 -2.99 18.24 3.52
N GLY A 36 -2.13 17.23 3.70
CA GLY A 36 -1.38 16.63 2.59
C GLY A 36 -2.16 15.66 1.71
N HIS A 37 -2.86 14.70 2.31
CA HIS A 37 -3.64 13.69 1.60
C HIS A 37 -4.77 13.16 2.49
N THR A 38 -5.86 12.71 1.88
CA THR A 38 -7.05 12.23 2.60
C THR A 38 -6.77 10.97 3.44
N ASN A 39 -5.86 10.11 2.98
CA ASN A 39 -5.41 8.93 3.70
C ASN A 39 -4.18 9.25 4.56
N GLY A 40 -4.34 10.11 5.55
CA GLY A 40 -3.29 10.48 6.49
C GLY A 40 -3.39 9.74 7.83
N ILE A 41 -2.24 9.46 8.45
CA ILE A 41 -2.13 8.97 9.83
C ILE A 41 -1.07 9.79 10.57
N ALA A 42 -1.35 10.15 11.81
CA ALA A 42 -0.40 10.79 12.71
C ALA A 42 0.01 9.82 13.81
N PHE A 43 1.31 9.73 14.07
CA PHE A 43 1.87 9.03 15.22
C PHE A 43 2.42 10.07 16.20
N GLU A 44 1.96 9.99 17.45
CA GLU A 44 2.41 10.85 18.53
C GLU A 44 3.06 10.00 19.64
N GLY A 45 4.28 10.37 20.04
CA GLY A 45 4.97 9.82 21.19
C GLY A 45 4.82 10.78 22.36
N LEU A 46 4.26 10.29 23.46
CA LEU A 46 3.95 11.09 24.66
C LEU A 46 4.92 10.76 25.80
N ASP A 47 5.17 11.74 26.67
CA ASP A 47 5.82 11.51 27.97
C ASP A 47 4.82 11.01 29.04
N VAL A 48 5.29 10.84 30.27
CA VAL A 48 4.46 10.39 31.41
C VAL A 48 3.37 11.38 31.82
N ASP A 49 3.52 12.65 31.44
CA ASP A 49 2.60 13.75 31.73
C ASP A 49 1.69 14.06 30.53
N ASN A 50 1.68 13.19 29.51
CA ASN A 50 0.97 13.32 28.23
C ASN A 50 1.41 14.51 27.35
N ASN A 51 2.62 15.03 27.54
CA ASN A 51 3.18 16.01 26.60
C ASN A 51 3.70 15.30 25.35
N VAL A 52 3.47 15.90 24.18
CA VAL A 52 3.95 15.38 22.90
C VAL A 52 5.46 15.59 22.80
N LEU A 53 6.22 14.48 22.82
CA LEU A 53 7.66 14.47 22.58
C LEU A 53 8.00 14.41 21.09
N LEU A 54 7.18 13.71 20.32
CA LEU A 54 7.37 13.52 18.89
C LEU A 54 6.01 13.41 18.22
N ARG A 55 5.86 14.08 17.07
CA ARG A 55 4.74 13.88 16.17
C ARG A 55 5.27 13.66 14.76
N ARG A 56 4.79 12.63 14.08
CA ARG A 56 5.07 12.36 12.67
C ARG A 56 3.81 12.01 11.93
N VAL A 57 3.63 12.61 10.76
CA VAL A 57 2.47 12.40 9.90
C VAL A 57 2.91 11.66 8.65
N TYR A 58 2.14 10.66 8.25
CA TYR A 58 2.35 9.88 7.04
C TYR A 58 1.09 9.86 6.19
N TYR A 59 1.27 9.88 4.89
CA TYR A 59 0.22 9.89 3.90
C TYR A 59 0.33 8.67 2.99
N SER A 60 -0.74 7.88 2.87
CA SER A 60 -0.83 6.81 1.89
C SER A 60 -1.30 7.36 0.55
N ILE A 61 -0.41 7.38 -0.44
CA ILE A 61 -0.62 8.02 -1.75
C ILE A 61 -1.10 7.04 -2.85
N GLY A 62 -1.40 5.79 -2.47
CA GLY A 62 -1.87 4.75 -3.38
C GLY A 62 -0.78 3.76 -3.81
N GLY A 63 -1.19 2.59 -4.29
CA GLY A 63 -0.27 1.53 -4.73
C GLY A 63 0.55 0.84 -3.63
N GLY A 64 0.24 1.10 -2.35
CA GLY A 64 1.00 0.58 -1.21
C GLY A 64 2.15 1.48 -0.76
N PHE A 65 2.30 2.67 -1.35
CA PHE A 65 3.31 3.64 -0.95
C PHE A 65 2.76 4.60 0.11
N ALA A 66 3.63 4.96 1.05
CA ALA A 66 3.36 6.00 2.03
C ALA A 66 4.54 6.98 2.06
N ILE A 67 4.24 8.26 2.30
CA ILE A 67 5.24 9.32 2.41
C ILE A 67 5.07 10.09 3.71
N ALA A 68 6.18 10.55 4.29
CA ALA A 68 6.13 11.42 5.45
C ALA A 68 5.74 12.87 5.07
N GLU A 69 5.13 13.61 5.99
CA GLU A 69 4.66 14.97 5.72
C GLU A 69 5.78 15.95 5.35
N ASP A 70 6.97 15.79 5.94
CA ASP A 70 8.16 16.57 5.62
C ASP A 70 8.69 16.31 4.20
N GLU A 71 8.50 15.10 3.68
CA GLU A 71 8.89 14.71 2.32
C GLU A 71 7.83 15.12 1.26
N LEU A 72 6.62 15.50 1.68
CA LEU A 72 5.52 15.84 0.76
C LEU A 72 5.80 17.13 -0.03
N GLY A 73 6.49 18.10 0.57
CA GLY A 73 6.91 19.34 -0.10
C GLY A 73 7.81 19.06 -1.31
N ASP A 74 8.69 18.07 -1.18
CA ASP A 74 9.65 17.67 -2.21
C ASP A 74 9.02 16.85 -3.35
N LEU A 75 7.86 16.22 -3.12
CA LEU A 75 7.13 15.54 -4.20
C LEU A 75 6.40 16.50 -5.14
N SER A 76 5.91 17.63 -4.63
CA SER A 76 5.22 18.63 -5.47
C SER A 76 6.14 19.21 -6.54
N CYS A 77 7.47 19.23 -6.31
CA CYS A 77 8.48 19.65 -7.26
C CYS A 77 9.11 18.49 -8.07
N ASN A 78 8.98 17.23 -7.61
CA ASN A 78 9.55 16.03 -8.25
C ASN A 78 8.54 15.11 -8.96
N THR A 79 7.45 15.66 -9.50
CA THR A 79 6.65 14.92 -10.50
C THR A 79 7.37 14.72 -11.83
N LYS A 80 8.57 15.30 -12.01
CA LYS A 80 9.59 14.66 -12.84
C LYS A 80 10.05 13.42 -12.10
N LEU A 81 9.33 12.31 -12.31
CA LEU A 81 9.90 10.97 -12.17
C LEU A 81 11.31 11.07 -12.71
N GLU A 82 12.33 10.96 -11.85
CA GLU A 82 13.70 10.91 -12.33
C GLU A 82 13.69 9.86 -13.43
N ILE A 83 14.00 10.30 -14.65
CA ILE A 83 14.02 9.44 -15.83
C ILE A 83 15.01 8.36 -15.48
N SER A 84 14.48 7.21 -15.04
CA SER A 84 15.25 6.07 -14.59
C SER A 84 16.31 5.83 -15.64
N LYS A 85 17.57 5.68 -15.22
CA LYS A 85 18.72 5.40 -16.11
C LYS A 85 18.60 3.98 -16.66
N VAL A 86 17.53 3.72 -17.39
CA VAL A 86 17.21 2.43 -18.02
C VAL A 86 17.25 2.61 -19.54
N PRO A 87 17.62 1.56 -20.28
CA PRO A 87 17.82 1.65 -21.72
C PRO A 87 16.63 2.20 -22.50
N TYR A 88 15.39 1.87 -22.10
CA TYR A 88 14.16 2.26 -22.80
C TYR A 88 13.28 3.20 -21.96
N SER A 89 13.91 4.24 -21.41
CA SER A 89 13.23 5.28 -20.66
C SER A 89 12.46 6.25 -21.57
N PHE A 90 11.18 6.49 -21.28
CA PHE A 90 10.32 7.35 -22.08
C PHE A 90 9.46 8.29 -21.26
N ASP A 91 9.30 9.47 -21.82
CA ASP A 91 8.26 10.45 -21.53
C ASP A 91 8.27 11.35 -22.78
N PRO A 92 7.19 11.45 -23.60
CA PRO A 92 5.85 10.88 -23.48
C PRO A 92 5.70 9.49 -24.17
N ALA A 93 4.48 8.93 -24.18
CA ALA A 93 4.16 7.62 -24.77
C ALA A 93 4.55 7.48 -26.27
N GLY A 94 4.51 8.57 -27.05
CA GLY A 94 4.96 8.56 -28.45
C GLY A 94 6.43 8.15 -28.61
N LYS A 95 7.29 8.51 -27.65
CA LYS A 95 8.70 8.10 -27.63
C LYS A 95 8.85 6.59 -27.42
N MET A 96 7.94 5.96 -26.67
CA MET A 96 7.93 4.51 -26.48
C MET A 96 7.67 3.76 -27.79
N LEU A 97 6.72 4.24 -28.60
CA LEU A 97 6.41 3.63 -29.89
C LEU A 97 7.59 3.75 -30.87
N LEU A 98 8.20 4.92 -30.92
CA LEU A 98 9.34 5.19 -31.80
C LEU A 98 10.57 4.34 -31.41
N MET A 99 10.79 4.11 -30.11
CA MET A 99 11.82 3.17 -29.65
C MET A 99 11.50 1.73 -30.04
N ALA A 100 10.24 1.29 -29.96
CA ALA A 100 9.83 -0.05 -30.38
C ALA A 100 10.10 -0.29 -31.87
N GLU A 101 9.75 0.69 -32.72
CA GLU A 101 10.03 0.65 -34.16
C GLU A 101 11.53 0.59 -34.45
N ASN A 102 12.33 1.45 -33.81
CA ASN A 102 13.77 1.52 -34.03
C ASN A 102 14.52 0.28 -33.52
N SER A 103 14.10 -0.31 -32.41
CA SER A 103 14.77 -1.47 -31.81
C SER A 103 14.27 -2.80 -32.38
N GLY A 104 13.11 -2.81 -33.06
CA GLY A 104 12.43 -4.02 -33.49
C GLY A 104 11.91 -4.89 -32.32
N LEU A 105 11.77 -4.31 -31.13
CA LEU A 105 11.33 -5.01 -29.92
C LEU A 105 9.89 -4.64 -29.58
N SER A 106 9.14 -5.60 -29.02
CA SER A 106 7.84 -5.29 -28.43
C SER A 106 8.01 -4.42 -27.18
N ILE A 107 6.97 -3.66 -26.82
CA ILE A 107 6.95 -2.86 -25.58
C ILE A 107 7.25 -3.73 -24.35
N ALA A 108 6.70 -4.95 -24.32
CA ALA A 108 6.94 -5.90 -23.23
C ALA A 108 8.41 -6.34 -23.16
N ALA A 109 9.06 -6.58 -24.30
CA ALA A 109 10.48 -6.92 -24.34
C ALA A 109 11.36 -5.74 -23.90
N MET A 110 11.06 -4.52 -24.34
CA MET A 110 11.76 -3.32 -23.89
C MET A 110 11.62 -3.12 -22.38
N LYS A 111 10.40 -3.22 -21.84
CA LYS A 111 10.18 -3.08 -20.39
C LYS A 111 10.82 -4.18 -19.58
N ARG A 112 10.89 -5.39 -20.12
CA ARG A 112 11.61 -6.49 -19.49
C ARG A 112 13.11 -6.19 -19.36
N ILE A 113 13.72 -5.63 -20.40
CA ILE A 113 15.14 -5.21 -20.36
C ILE A 113 15.34 -4.13 -19.31
N ASP A 114 14.43 -3.15 -19.21
CA ASP A 114 14.52 -2.10 -18.19
C ASP A 114 14.44 -2.67 -16.77
N GLU A 115 13.50 -3.58 -16.49
CA GLU A 115 13.35 -4.19 -15.16
C GLU A 115 14.51 -5.11 -14.78
N GLU A 116 15.08 -5.83 -15.75
CA GLU A 116 16.26 -6.69 -15.55
C GLU A 116 17.53 -5.88 -15.18
N THR A 117 17.54 -4.55 -15.35
CA THR A 117 18.61 -3.69 -14.81
C THR A 117 18.55 -3.49 -13.29
N LYS A 118 17.37 -3.68 -12.69
CA LYS A 118 17.10 -3.40 -11.27
C LYS A 118 16.93 -4.67 -10.45
N MET A 119 16.49 -5.76 -11.08
CA MET A 119 16.20 -7.01 -10.39
C MET A 119 16.51 -8.21 -11.28
N ASP A 120 16.98 -9.29 -10.65
CA ASP A 120 17.22 -10.57 -11.34
C ASP A 120 15.92 -11.16 -11.92
N ARG A 121 16.05 -11.85 -13.06
CA ARG A 121 14.93 -12.42 -13.80
C ARG A 121 14.12 -13.41 -12.99
N VAL A 122 14.75 -14.24 -12.15
CA VAL A 122 14.04 -15.24 -11.34
C VAL A 122 13.21 -14.51 -10.29
N ALA A 123 13.81 -13.54 -9.60
CA ALA A 123 13.11 -12.71 -8.62
C ALA A 123 11.92 -11.95 -9.23
N PHE A 124 12.08 -11.40 -10.45
CA PHE A 124 10.99 -10.73 -11.17
C PHE A 124 9.80 -11.64 -11.47
N ASN A 125 10.08 -12.85 -11.96
CA ASN A 125 9.01 -13.80 -12.27
C ASN A 125 8.31 -14.32 -11.01
N THR A 126 9.04 -14.49 -9.90
CA THR A 126 8.47 -14.96 -8.62
C THR A 126 7.66 -13.89 -7.89
N ALA A 127 8.03 -12.61 -8.03
CA ALA A 127 7.28 -11.50 -7.42
C ALA A 127 5.85 -11.36 -7.96
N LEU A 128 5.57 -11.92 -9.14
CA LEU A 128 4.29 -11.83 -9.84
C LEU A 128 3.40 -13.07 -9.68
N ASP A 129 3.57 -13.85 -8.61
CA ASP A 129 2.81 -15.10 -8.42
C ASP A 129 1.34 -14.84 -8.03
N MET A 130 0.54 -14.54 -9.04
CA MET A 130 -0.92 -14.45 -8.94
C MET A 130 -1.57 -15.82 -8.79
N MET A 131 -0.89 -16.89 -9.20
CA MET A 131 -1.47 -18.24 -9.28
C MET A 131 -1.71 -18.81 -7.89
N ASP A 132 -0.78 -18.58 -6.97
CA ASP A 132 -0.98 -18.87 -5.56
C ASP A 132 -2.14 -18.09 -4.94
N CYS A 133 -2.33 -16.82 -5.34
CA CYS A 133 -3.48 -16.04 -4.87
C CYS A 133 -4.81 -16.62 -5.37
N ILE A 134 -4.86 -17.06 -6.63
CA ILE A 134 -6.02 -17.72 -7.23
C ILE A 134 -6.31 -19.03 -6.51
N ASN A 135 -5.31 -19.89 -6.33
CA ASN A 135 -5.46 -21.18 -5.63
C ASN A 135 -5.95 -21.00 -4.20
N ARG A 136 -5.44 -19.99 -3.48
CA ARG A 136 -5.92 -19.62 -2.14
C ARG A 136 -7.36 -19.12 -2.15
N GLY A 137 -7.75 -18.35 -3.17
CA GLY A 137 -9.13 -17.87 -3.33
C GLY A 137 -10.11 -19.01 -3.61
N LEU A 138 -9.73 -19.96 -4.47
CA LEU A 138 -10.56 -21.11 -4.84
C LEU A 138 -10.71 -22.14 -3.71
N SER A 139 -9.70 -22.29 -2.86
CA SER A 139 -9.69 -23.29 -1.77
C SER A 139 -10.34 -22.81 -0.48
N ARG A 140 -10.73 -21.53 -0.38
CA ARG A 140 -11.28 -20.95 0.84
C ARG A 140 -12.74 -20.56 0.65
N GLU A 141 -13.61 -21.24 1.38
CA GLU A 141 -14.99 -20.80 1.60
C GLU A 141 -15.05 -19.88 2.82
N GLY A 142 -15.96 -18.90 2.80
CA GLY A 142 -16.18 -18.01 3.94
C GLY A 142 -16.88 -16.71 3.55
N LYS A 143 -17.44 -16.04 4.56
CA LYS A 143 -18.06 -14.72 4.40
C LYS A 143 -16.98 -13.64 4.46
N LEU A 144 -17.00 -12.72 3.49
CA LEU A 144 -16.12 -11.54 3.52
C LEU A 144 -16.46 -10.69 4.75
N LEU A 145 -15.42 -10.34 5.52
CA LEU A 145 -15.54 -9.44 6.65
C LEU A 145 -15.58 -8.01 6.10
N GLY A 146 -16.66 -7.27 6.38
CA GLY A 146 -16.81 -5.88 5.89
C GLY A 146 -18.19 -5.50 5.38
N GLY A 147 -19.18 -6.40 5.39
CA GLY A 147 -20.59 -6.04 5.16
C GLY A 147 -20.90 -5.54 3.75
N SER A 148 -20.48 -6.28 2.71
CA SER A 148 -20.85 -5.96 1.33
C SER A 148 -22.21 -6.55 0.94
N ILE A 149 -22.98 -5.78 0.14
CA ILE A 149 -24.35 -6.03 -0.37
C ILE A 149 -24.52 -7.37 -1.09
N PHE A 150 -23.43 -8.03 -1.50
CA PHE A 150 -23.46 -9.33 -2.17
C PHE A 150 -23.93 -10.50 -1.30
N GLN A 151 -24.20 -10.28 -0.01
CA GLN A 151 -24.60 -11.34 0.91
C GLN A 151 -26.12 -11.46 1.14
N ASP A 152 -26.90 -10.41 0.90
CA ASP A 152 -28.35 -10.42 1.21
C ASP A 152 -29.19 -11.02 0.07
N ALA A 153 -28.61 -11.23 -1.12
CA ALA A 153 -29.32 -11.78 -2.28
C ALA A 153 -29.50 -13.31 -2.26
N LEU A 154 -28.79 -14.04 -1.40
CA LEU A 154 -28.88 -15.51 -1.32
C LEU A 154 -29.92 -16.00 -0.29
N GLU A 155 -30.37 -15.16 0.63
CA GLU A 155 -31.41 -15.54 1.62
C GLU A 155 -32.84 -15.27 1.14
N SER A 156 -33.04 -14.54 0.02
CA SER A 156 -34.37 -14.18 -0.50
C SER A 156 -34.85 -15.04 -1.68
N CYS A 157 -34.09 -16.04 -2.11
CA CYS A 157 -34.46 -16.88 -3.26
C CYS A 157 -34.90 -18.29 -2.83
N THR A 158 -35.93 -18.36 -1.98
CA THR A 158 -36.73 -19.58 -1.86
C THR A 158 -37.55 -19.73 -3.13
N ILE A 159 -36.98 -20.42 -4.13
CA ILE A 159 -37.79 -20.98 -5.21
C ILE A 159 -38.55 -22.15 -4.59
N SER A 160 -39.78 -21.88 -4.18
CA SER A 160 -40.77 -22.93 -3.95
C SER A 160 -40.99 -23.65 -5.28
N PHE A 161 -40.74 -24.96 -5.30
CA PHE A 161 -41.22 -25.85 -6.36
C PHE A 161 -42.75 -25.92 -6.35
#